data_AF-A0A7J4DFP9-F1
#
_entry.id   AF-A0A7J4DFP9-F1
#
_cell.length_a   1.000
_cell.length_b   1.000
_cell.length_c   1.000
_cell.angle_alpha   90.00
_cell.angle_beta   90.00
_cell.angle_gamma   90.00
#
_symmetry.space_group_name_H-M   'P 1'
#
loop_
_entity.id
_entity.type
_entity.pdbx_description
1 polymer ?
#
loop_
_entity_poly.entity_id
_entity_poly.type
_entity_poly.pdbx_seq_one_letter_code
_entity_poly.pdbx_strand_id
1 'polypeptide(L)'
;MHSVGLIGGTFDRFHAGHLSLLQSGLSECSSLEVWLTSDAATGTKDPRINPWETRAGEMREALGQDAERVSMHVLEDNHGPASTHTDASAIVCTAETRPECEIINRMRGDNGLDELAIIEAEHVLAWDGDPISSTRIRNGEIDREGLPWIPDSVREGRIILTPEVEAELKEPFGLLVPGPEDDPSVAMSEVLAHTEWEWGPIIAVGDVTVRALQDLGRPADIALVDGRTRREPWEGAEGLDPSAYDGVLHCESPAGSLTPSLLEACEHAVSSWMESRATHLIEVDGEEDLAPLLLHPLAPLDSVVLYGQPGKGVVVRWCSEEAKQRCRRLLSGFKPAD
;
A
#
# COMPACT_ATOMS: atom_id res chain seq x y z
N MET A 1 -4.03 25.35 -29.69
CA MET A 1 -4.75 24.27 -28.98
C MET A 1 -4.93 23.15 -29.98
N HIS A 2 -4.40 21.98 -29.68
CA HIS A 2 -4.53 20.76 -30.47
C HIS A 2 -5.98 20.26 -30.45
N SER A 3 -6.39 19.54 -31.49
CA SER A 3 -7.74 18.97 -31.60
C SER A 3 -7.94 17.89 -30.54
N VAL A 4 -7.18 16.81 -30.67
CA VAL A 4 -7.21 15.62 -29.81
C VAL A 4 -5.78 15.32 -29.38
N GLY A 5 -5.58 15.20 -28.07
CA GLY A 5 -4.35 14.72 -27.45
C GLY A 5 -4.47 13.26 -27.02
N LEU A 6 -3.45 12.45 -27.29
CA LEU A 6 -3.39 11.05 -26.87
C LEU A 6 -2.57 10.91 -25.60
N ILE A 7 -3.05 10.10 -24.64
CA ILE A 7 -2.29 9.73 -23.45
C ILE A 7 -2.40 8.22 -23.25
N GLY A 8 -1.28 7.53 -23.07
CA GLY A 8 -1.24 6.10 -22.77
C GLY A 8 -0.65 5.83 -21.39
N GLY A 9 -1.18 4.85 -20.66
CA GLY A 9 -0.63 4.48 -19.36
C GLY A 9 -1.48 3.49 -18.59
N THR A 10 -0.95 3.00 -17.46
CA THR A 10 -1.70 2.09 -16.60
C THR A 10 -2.72 2.84 -15.73
N PHE A 11 -2.37 4.02 -15.20
CA PHE A 11 -3.23 4.84 -14.34
C PHE A 11 -3.79 4.09 -13.11
N ASP A 12 -2.98 3.22 -12.52
CA ASP A 12 -3.32 2.53 -11.27
C ASP A 12 -3.20 3.50 -10.07
N ARG A 13 -4.03 3.30 -9.04
CA ARG A 13 -4.10 4.17 -7.85
C ARG A 13 -4.07 5.65 -8.25
N PHE A 14 -5.10 6.13 -8.95
CA PHE A 14 -5.07 7.46 -9.56
C PHE A 14 -4.64 8.53 -8.53
N HIS A 15 -3.61 9.30 -8.86
CA HIS A 15 -2.82 10.10 -7.93
C HIS A 15 -2.42 11.46 -8.53
N ALA A 16 -1.88 12.36 -7.71
CA ALA A 16 -1.55 13.74 -8.11
C ALA A 16 -0.67 13.83 -9.37
N GLY A 17 0.31 12.93 -9.53
CA GLY A 17 1.11 12.82 -10.75
C GLY A 17 0.30 12.55 -12.03
N HIS A 18 -0.66 11.62 -11.99
CA HIS A 18 -1.55 11.38 -13.12
C HIS A 18 -2.45 12.58 -13.41
N LEU A 19 -3.00 13.21 -12.37
CA LEU A 19 -3.84 14.39 -12.53
C LEU A 19 -3.07 15.53 -13.21
N SER A 20 -1.84 15.78 -12.80
CA SER A 20 -0.96 16.78 -13.43
C SER A 20 -0.68 16.47 -14.90
N LEU A 21 -0.41 15.20 -15.24
CA LEU A 21 -0.22 14.77 -16.63
C LEU A 21 -1.46 15.07 -17.49
N LEU A 22 -2.66 14.74 -17.00
CA LEU A 22 -3.91 15.01 -17.71
C LEU A 22 -4.20 16.51 -17.81
N GLN A 23 -3.94 17.29 -16.76
CA GLN A 23 -4.12 18.75 -16.76
C GLN A 23 -3.20 19.45 -17.76
N SER A 24 -1.94 19.03 -17.87
CA SER A 24 -1.02 19.52 -18.90
C SER A 24 -1.59 19.26 -20.30
N GLY A 25 -2.07 18.03 -20.56
CA GLY A 25 -2.74 17.70 -21.81
C GLY A 25 -3.98 18.56 -22.10
N LEU A 26 -4.87 18.72 -21.12
CA LEU A 26 -6.09 19.52 -21.23
C LEU A 26 -5.84 21.03 -21.39
N SER A 27 -4.68 21.52 -20.97
CA SER A 27 -4.29 22.92 -21.16
C SER A 27 -3.95 23.24 -22.63
N GLU A 28 -3.50 22.23 -23.38
CA GLU A 28 -3.03 22.38 -24.77
C GLU A 28 -3.95 21.72 -25.81
N CYS A 29 -4.84 20.81 -25.40
CA CYS A 29 -5.74 20.05 -26.27
C CYS A 29 -7.22 20.38 -26.01
N SER A 30 -8.06 20.34 -27.05
CA SER A 30 -9.50 20.56 -26.90
C SER A 30 -10.16 19.38 -26.17
N SER A 31 -9.75 18.15 -26.50
CA SER A 31 -10.11 16.92 -25.80
C SER A 31 -8.90 15.97 -25.67
N LEU A 32 -9.00 15.02 -24.75
CA LEU A 32 -8.04 13.93 -24.58
C LEU A 32 -8.68 12.57 -24.82
N GLU A 33 -7.90 11.67 -25.40
CA GLU A 33 -8.16 10.24 -25.40
C GLU A 33 -7.13 9.55 -24.52
N VAL A 34 -7.60 8.98 -23.41
CA VAL A 34 -6.75 8.27 -22.45
C VAL A 34 -6.90 6.77 -22.67
N TRP A 35 -5.78 6.14 -22.99
CA TRP A 35 -5.66 4.73 -23.31
C TRP A 35 -5.08 3.98 -22.11
N LEU A 36 -5.97 3.36 -21.33
CA LEU A 36 -5.62 2.64 -20.12
C LEU A 36 -5.23 1.20 -20.44
N THR A 37 -4.05 0.75 -19.98
CA THR A 37 -3.58 -0.64 -20.14
C THR A 37 -4.66 -1.65 -19.75
N SER A 38 -4.85 -2.71 -20.55
CA SER A 38 -5.85 -3.75 -20.28
C SER A 38 -5.52 -4.61 -19.06
N ASP A 39 -6.54 -5.22 -18.44
CA ASP A 39 -6.37 -6.03 -17.23
C ASP A 39 -5.52 -7.29 -17.47
N ALA A 40 -5.57 -7.83 -18.69
CA ALA A 40 -4.71 -8.95 -19.09
C ALA A 40 -3.23 -8.56 -19.06
N ALA A 41 -2.89 -7.36 -19.50
CA ALA A 41 -1.52 -6.86 -19.47
C ALA A 41 -1.08 -6.45 -18.05
N THR A 42 -1.93 -5.76 -17.28
CA THR A 42 -1.58 -5.32 -15.92
C THR A 42 -1.41 -6.48 -14.93
N GLY A 43 -2.26 -7.50 -15.00
CA GLY A 43 -2.19 -8.66 -14.11
C GLY A 43 -0.86 -9.43 -14.20
N THR A 44 -0.19 -9.40 -15.35
CA THR A 44 1.15 -9.99 -15.50
C THR A 44 2.27 -9.14 -14.91
N LYS A 45 2.03 -7.83 -14.76
CA LYS A 45 3.02 -6.85 -14.28
C LYS A 45 3.04 -6.76 -12.76
N ASP A 46 1.87 -6.56 -12.16
CA ASP A 46 1.68 -6.54 -10.71
C ASP A 46 0.21 -6.90 -10.44
N PRO A 47 -0.08 -8.03 -9.77
CA PRO A 47 -1.44 -8.52 -9.59
C PRO A 47 -2.29 -7.64 -8.67
N ARG A 48 -1.68 -6.68 -7.97
CA ARG A 48 -2.35 -5.70 -7.10
C ARG A 48 -2.88 -4.48 -7.88
N ILE A 49 -2.61 -4.41 -9.19
CA ILE A 49 -3.14 -3.32 -10.03
C ILE A 49 -4.66 -3.46 -10.12
N ASN A 50 -5.36 -2.35 -9.92
CA ASN A 50 -6.81 -2.32 -9.97
C ASN A 50 -7.35 -2.69 -11.37
N PRO A 51 -8.55 -3.30 -11.45
CA PRO A 51 -9.24 -3.53 -12.72
C PRO A 51 -9.47 -2.23 -13.50
N TRP A 52 -9.62 -2.35 -14.82
CA TRP A 52 -9.79 -1.21 -15.73
C TRP A 52 -10.92 -0.30 -15.30
N GLU A 53 -12.07 -0.88 -14.92
CA GLU A 53 -13.24 -0.11 -14.50
C GLU A 53 -12.96 0.73 -13.26
N THR A 54 -12.23 0.20 -12.28
CA THR A 54 -11.83 0.93 -11.08
C THR A 54 -10.89 2.08 -11.44
N ARG A 55 -9.87 1.83 -12.27
CA ARG A 55 -8.90 2.86 -12.69
C ARG A 55 -9.57 3.99 -13.48
N ALA A 56 -10.45 3.64 -14.42
CA ALA A 56 -11.24 4.61 -15.18
C ALA A 56 -12.23 5.38 -14.28
N GLY A 57 -12.84 4.71 -13.31
CA GLY A 57 -13.72 5.30 -12.31
C GLY A 57 -13.00 6.35 -11.46
N GLU A 58 -11.87 6.00 -10.86
CA GLU A 58 -11.04 6.90 -10.05
C GLU A 58 -10.58 8.12 -10.86
N MET A 59 -10.13 7.92 -12.10
CA MET A 59 -9.73 9.01 -13.00
C MET A 59 -10.90 9.97 -13.28
N ARG A 60 -12.09 9.43 -13.56
CA ARG A 60 -13.28 10.24 -13.86
C ARG A 60 -13.72 11.06 -12.66
N GLU A 61 -13.68 10.45 -11.47
CA GLU A 61 -13.99 11.15 -10.22
C GLU A 61 -13.02 12.30 -9.97
N ALA A 62 -11.70 12.05 -10.11
CA ALA A 62 -10.66 13.05 -9.88
C ALA A 62 -10.70 14.23 -10.89
N LEU A 63 -11.09 13.98 -12.14
CA LEU A 63 -11.21 15.02 -13.17
C LEU A 63 -12.44 15.93 -12.98
N GLY A 64 -13.47 15.47 -12.27
CA GLY A 64 -14.69 16.24 -12.08
C GLY A 64 -15.31 16.69 -13.41
N GLN A 65 -15.45 18.01 -13.62
CA GLN A 65 -16.04 18.56 -14.84
C GLN A 65 -15.14 18.40 -16.08
N ASP A 66 -13.83 18.33 -15.90
CA ASP A 66 -12.89 18.14 -17.02
C ASP A 66 -13.06 16.77 -17.68
N ALA A 67 -13.69 15.81 -17.01
CA ALA A 67 -14.01 14.49 -17.56
C ALA A 67 -14.88 14.56 -18.83
N GLU A 68 -15.65 15.63 -19.05
CA GLU A 68 -16.43 15.82 -20.29
C GLU A 68 -15.56 15.96 -21.53
N ARG A 69 -14.29 16.37 -21.36
CA ARG A 69 -13.30 16.53 -22.42
C ARG A 69 -12.38 15.32 -22.55
N VAL A 70 -12.61 14.26 -21.76
CA VAL A 70 -11.74 13.09 -21.70
C VAL A 70 -12.54 11.84 -22.05
N SER A 71 -12.11 11.13 -23.09
CA SER A 71 -12.59 9.77 -23.37
C SER A 71 -11.56 8.74 -22.91
N MET A 72 -12.03 7.59 -22.46
CA MET A 72 -11.19 6.54 -21.87
C MET A 72 -11.38 5.25 -22.67
N HIS A 73 -10.27 4.62 -23.04
CA HIS A 73 -10.23 3.45 -23.91
C HIS A 73 -9.32 2.37 -23.33
N VAL A 74 -9.44 1.15 -23.87
CA VAL A 74 -8.58 0.02 -23.48
C VAL A 74 -7.36 -0.02 -24.39
N LEU A 75 -6.18 -0.10 -23.78
CA LEU A 75 -4.89 -0.24 -24.44
C LEU A 75 -4.44 -1.71 -24.35
N GLU A 76 -4.54 -2.43 -25.46
CA GLU A 76 -4.21 -3.86 -25.57
C GLU A 76 -2.76 -4.13 -26.00
N ASP A 77 -2.07 -3.13 -26.54
CA ASP A 77 -0.67 -3.20 -26.99
C ASP A 77 0.14 -1.98 -26.52
N ASN A 78 1.41 -1.90 -26.89
CA ASN A 78 2.32 -0.86 -26.39
C ASN A 78 2.08 0.54 -26.97
N HIS A 79 1.42 0.68 -28.13
CA HIS A 79 1.32 1.97 -28.83
C HIS A 79 -0.13 2.44 -29.03
N GLY A 80 -1.11 1.54 -28.89
CA GLY A 80 -2.52 1.82 -29.13
C GLY A 80 -2.74 2.39 -30.54
N PRO A 81 -3.73 3.29 -30.72
CA PRO A 81 -4.01 3.84 -32.05
C PRO A 81 -3.00 4.90 -32.48
N ALA A 82 -2.03 5.29 -31.65
CA ALA A 82 -1.28 6.54 -31.84
C ALA A 82 -0.53 6.61 -33.17
N SER A 83 -0.06 5.46 -33.67
CA SER A 83 0.63 5.34 -34.96
C SER A 83 -0.29 5.44 -36.19
N THR A 84 -1.61 5.29 -36.01
CA THR A 84 -2.61 5.26 -37.09
C THR A 84 -3.75 6.28 -36.91
N HIS A 85 -3.81 6.98 -35.78
CA HIS A 85 -4.89 7.93 -35.45
C HIS A 85 -4.77 9.20 -36.29
N THR A 86 -5.70 9.39 -37.23
CA THR A 86 -5.66 10.49 -38.21
C THR A 86 -6.03 11.85 -37.62
N ASP A 87 -6.86 11.86 -36.57
CA ASP A 87 -7.47 13.09 -36.06
C ASP A 87 -6.70 13.68 -34.85
N ALA A 88 -5.73 12.92 -34.35
CA ALA A 88 -4.89 13.31 -33.22
C ALA A 88 -3.77 14.24 -33.71
N SER A 89 -3.51 15.29 -32.93
CA SER A 89 -2.47 16.27 -33.25
C SER A 89 -1.46 16.49 -32.11
N ALA A 90 -1.65 15.82 -30.97
CA ALA A 90 -0.69 15.80 -29.86
C ALA A 90 -0.64 14.45 -29.15
N ILE A 91 0.46 14.20 -28.46
CA ILE A 91 0.65 13.09 -27.51
C ILE A 91 1.26 13.64 -26.22
N VAL A 92 0.71 13.24 -25.08
CA VAL A 92 1.15 13.73 -23.77
C VAL A 92 1.95 12.64 -23.07
N CYS A 93 3.11 13.02 -22.53
CA CYS A 93 4.02 12.08 -21.88
C CYS A 93 4.75 12.74 -20.70
N THR A 94 5.49 11.93 -19.96
CA THR A 94 6.52 12.39 -19.03
C THR A 94 7.89 12.33 -19.70
N ALA A 95 8.92 12.87 -19.05
CA ALA A 95 10.31 12.75 -19.51
C ALA A 95 10.71 11.28 -19.77
N GLU A 96 10.24 10.36 -18.93
CA GLU A 96 10.53 8.91 -19.02
C GLU A 96 9.93 8.27 -20.28
N THR A 97 8.76 8.73 -20.72
CA THR A 97 7.99 8.14 -21.82
C THR A 97 8.15 8.90 -23.14
N ARG A 98 8.87 10.02 -23.15
CA ARG A 98 9.18 10.80 -24.36
C ARG A 98 9.88 9.99 -25.46
N PRO A 99 10.89 9.14 -25.19
CA PRO A 99 11.51 8.33 -26.24
C PRO A 99 10.52 7.43 -26.98
N GLU A 100 9.47 6.96 -26.29
CA GLU A 100 8.39 6.15 -26.87
C GLU A 100 7.51 7.01 -27.79
N CYS A 101 7.20 8.25 -27.41
CA CYS A 101 6.49 9.19 -28.28
C CYS A 101 7.26 9.50 -29.57
N GLU A 102 8.59 9.58 -29.50
CA GLU A 102 9.45 9.75 -30.68
C GLU A 102 9.44 8.49 -31.58
N ILE A 103 9.36 7.29 -30.99
CA ILE A 103 9.14 6.04 -31.75
C ILE A 103 7.79 6.08 -32.47
N ILE A 104 6.72 6.47 -31.78
CA ILE A 104 5.38 6.60 -32.34
C ILE A 104 5.39 7.57 -33.52
N ASN A 105 6.05 8.73 -33.42
CA ASN A 105 6.15 9.69 -34.52
C ASN A 105 6.89 9.13 -35.75
N ARG A 106 7.92 8.29 -35.56
CA ARG A 106 8.55 7.58 -36.68
C ARG A 106 7.57 6.62 -37.36
N MET A 107 6.82 5.83 -36.59
CA MET A 107 5.79 4.93 -37.13
C MET A 107 4.68 5.68 -37.86
N ARG A 108 4.29 6.86 -37.37
CA ARG A 108 3.33 7.74 -38.06
C ARG A 108 3.86 8.19 -39.42
N GLY A 109 5.12 8.58 -39.50
CA GLY A 109 5.78 8.92 -40.76
C GLY A 109 5.76 7.77 -41.78
N ASP A 110 6.04 6.54 -41.32
CA ASP A 110 5.95 5.33 -42.16
C ASP A 110 4.51 5.06 -42.65
N ASN A 111 3.50 5.46 -41.87
CA ASN A 111 2.09 5.39 -42.22
C ASN A 111 1.57 6.62 -43.00
N GLY A 112 2.45 7.58 -43.34
CA GLY A 112 2.08 8.79 -44.08
C GLY A 112 1.26 9.81 -43.27
N LEU A 113 1.40 9.80 -41.95
CA LEU A 113 0.75 10.74 -41.03
C LEU A 113 1.75 11.80 -40.52
N ASP A 114 1.23 12.98 -40.22
CA ASP A 114 2.02 14.05 -39.59
C ASP A 114 2.41 13.66 -38.15
N GLU A 115 3.56 14.15 -37.70
CA GLU A 115 4.03 13.98 -36.32
C GLU A 115 3.06 14.60 -35.31
N LEU A 116 2.85 13.91 -34.19
CA LEU A 116 2.15 14.46 -33.04
C LEU A 116 3.07 15.45 -32.31
N ALA A 117 2.53 16.60 -31.92
CA ALA A 117 3.21 17.47 -30.98
C ALA A 117 3.37 16.74 -29.63
N ILE A 118 4.59 16.65 -29.13
CA ILE A 118 4.89 16.01 -27.84
C ILE A 118 4.73 17.05 -26.74
N ILE A 119 3.72 16.86 -25.89
CA ILE A 119 3.48 17.66 -24.69
C ILE A 119 4.11 16.92 -23.52
N GLU A 120 5.24 17.42 -23.02
CA GLU A 120 5.94 16.82 -21.89
C GLU A 120 5.48 17.47 -20.57
N ALA A 121 4.93 16.66 -19.67
CA ALA A 121 4.56 17.08 -18.32
C ALA A 121 5.67 16.75 -17.32
N GLU A 122 5.91 17.68 -16.40
CA GLU A 122 6.81 17.46 -15.26
C GLU A 122 6.21 16.47 -14.25
N HIS A 123 7.08 15.72 -13.57
CA HIS A 123 6.65 14.86 -12.48
C HIS A 123 6.26 15.69 -11.25
N VAL A 124 5.18 15.28 -10.60
CA VAL A 124 4.85 15.73 -9.24
C VAL A 124 5.71 14.95 -8.26
N LEU A 125 6.41 15.66 -7.39
CA LEU A 125 7.30 15.08 -6.38
C LEU A 125 6.55 14.79 -5.08
N ALA A 126 6.91 13.69 -4.43
CA ALA A 126 6.46 13.35 -3.09
C ALA A 126 7.25 14.13 -2.02
N TRP A 127 6.91 13.90 -0.75
CA TRP A 127 7.53 14.54 0.41
C TRP A 127 9.06 14.34 0.50
N ASP A 128 9.59 13.28 -0.08
CA ASP A 128 11.01 12.93 -0.09
C ASP A 128 11.76 13.42 -1.35
N GLY A 129 11.08 14.09 -2.26
CA GLY A 129 11.66 14.65 -3.49
C GLY A 129 11.69 13.69 -4.67
N ASP A 130 11.30 12.43 -4.50
CA ASP A 130 11.16 11.48 -5.60
C ASP A 130 9.77 11.59 -6.27
N PRO A 131 9.62 11.20 -7.55
CA PRO A 131 8.31 11.24 -8.23
C PRO A 131 7.24 10.39 -7.53
N ILE A 132 6.00 10.90 -7.50
CA ILE A 132 4.83 10.11 -7.10
C ILE A 132 4.56 9.04 -8.16
N SER A 133 4.41 7.79 -7.75
CA SER A 133 4.01 6.69 -8.65
C SER A 133 3.10 5.67 -7.98
N SER A 134 2.26 4.99 -8.77
CA SER A 134 1.37 3.93 -8.30
C SER A 134 2.12 2.82 -7.55
N THR A 135 3.35 2.49 -7.97
CA THR A 135 4.17 1.46 -7.29
C THR A 135 4.47 1.87 -5.87
N ARG A 136 4.89 3.11 -5.63
CA ARG A 136 5.18 3.63 -4.28
C ARG A 136 3.93 3.66 -3.39
N ILE A 137 2.77 3.98 -3.97
CA ILE A 137 1.48 3.93 -3.27
C ILE A 137 1.12 2.49 -2.89
N ARG A 138 1.23 1.53 -3.83
CA ARG A 138 0.98 0.11 -3.57
C ARG A 138 1.98 -0.47 -2.56
N ASN A 139 3.19 0.04 -2.54
CA ASN A 139 4.22 -0.34 -1.58
C ASN A 139 4.01 0.26 -0.19
N GLY A 140 3.06 1.18 -0.02
CA GLY A 140 2.79 1.82 1.26
C GLY A 140 3.81 2.90 1.63
N GLU A 141 4.61 3.40 0.69
CA GLU A 141 5.62 4.43 0.93
C GLU A 141 4.98 5.82 1.07
N ILE A 142 3.98 6.10 0.23
CA ILE A 142 3.30 7.39 0.13
C ILE A 142 1.81 7.21 -0.11
N ASP A 143 1.02 8.24 0.18
CA ASP A 143 -0.37 8.33 -0.27
C ASP A 143 -0.48 8.90 -1.70
N ARG A 144 -1.71 9.04 -2.20
CA ARG A 144 -2.00 9.55 -3.55
C ARG A 144 -1.56 11.00 -3.79
N GLU A 145 -1.31 11.75 -2.73
CA GLU A 145 -0.82 13.14 -2.79
C GLU A 145 0.71 13.20 -2.57
N GLY A 146 1.37 12.06 -2.38
CA GLY A 146 2.80 12.01 -2.14
C GLY A 146 3.20 12.31 -0.70
N LEU A 147 2.28 12.20 0.27
CA LEU A 147 2.57 12.40 1.70
C LEU A 147 2.88 11.06 2.39
N PRO A 148 3.67 11.07 3.48
CA PRO A 148 3.96 9.86 4.24
C PRO A 148 2.74 9.39 5.03
N TRP A 149 2.68 8.08 5.30
CA TRP A 149 1.65 7.49 6.15
C TRP A 149 1.96 7.62 7.65
N ILE A 150 3.24 7.61 8.03
CA ILE A 150 3.72 7.81 9.41
C ILE A 150 4.01 9.30 9.64
N PRO A 151 3.35 9.96 10.60
CA PRO A 151 3.66 11.34 10.95
C PRO A 151 5.06 11.50 11.55
N ASP A 152 5.71 12.65 11.29
CA ASP A 152 7.06 12.96 11.80
C ASP A 152 7.17 12.88 13.33
N SER A 153 6.11 13.23 14.05
CA SER A 153 6.06 13.15 15.51
C SER A 153 6.34 11.74 16.06
N VAL A 154 6.06 10.69 15.28
CA VAL A 154 6.35 9.29 15.64
C VAL A 154 7.85 8.98 15.51
N ARG A 155 8.54 9.69 14.62
CA ARG A 155 9.98 9.53 14.34
C ARG A 155 10.85 10.32 15.33
N GLU A 156 10.37 11.47 15.79
CA GLU A 156 11.13 12.40 16.63
C GLU A 156 11.37 11.89 18.06
N GLY A 157 10.49 11.03 18.59
CA GLY A 157 10.62 10.55 19.95
C GLY A 157 9.49 9.62 20.38
N ARG A 158 9.52 9.23 21.66
CA ARG A 158 8.46 8.41 22.26
C ARG A 158 7.17 9.21 22.32
N ILE A 159 6.08 8.61 21.86
CA ILE A 159 4.74 9.15 21.95
C ILE A 159 3.85 8.25 22.81
N ILE A 160 2.92 8.85 23.54
CA ILE A 160 2.04 8.18 24.50
C ILE A 160 0.58 8.27 24.06
N LEU A 161 -0.14 7.20 24.34
CA LEU A 161 -1.56 7.06 24.06
C LEU A 161 -2.36 8.12 24.82
N THR A 162 -3.31 8.73 24.12
CA THR A 162 -4.24 9.69 24.71
C THR A 162 -5.57 9.02 25.03
N PRO A 163 -6.34 9.51 26.02
CA PRO A 163 -7.66 8.95 26.33
C PRO A 163 -8.61 8.97 25.11
N GLU A 164 -8.46 9.97 24.24
CA GLU A 164 -9.22 10.09 23.01
C GLU A 164 -8.89 8.94 22.04
N VAL A 165 -7.60 8.69 21.78
CA VAL A 165 -7.16 7.60 20.92
C VAL A 165 -7.50 6.24 21.54
N GLU A 166 -7.28 6.07 22.85
CA GLU A 166 -7.61 4.83 23.57
C GLU A 166 -9.09 4.46 23.41
N ALA A 167 -9.99 5.44 23.49
CA ALA A 167 -11.42 5.19 23.29
C ALA A 167 -11.73 4.68 21.88
N GLU A 168 -11.01 5.14 20.85
CA GLU A 168 -11.19 4.69 19.47
C GLU A 168 -10.61 3.30 19.19
N LEU A 169 -9.66 2.83 20.02
CA LEU A 169 -9.03 1.50 19.90
C LEU A 169 -9.84 0.38 20.58
N LYS A 170 -10.87 0.71 21.37
CA LYS A 170 -11.71 -0.29 22.06
C LYS A 170 -12.54 -1.15 21.12
N GLU A 171 -12.91 -0.60 19.97
CA GLU A 171 -13.63 -1.34 18.94
C GLU A 171 -12.63 -2.07 18.04
N PRO A 172 -12.83 -3.39 17.80
CA PRO A 172 -11.94 -4.17 16.94
C PRO A 172 -11.76 -3.50 15.58
N PHE A 173 -10.51 -3.28 15.20
CA PHE A 173 -10.15 -2.70 13.92
C PHE A 173 -9.93 -3.80 12.89
N GLY A 174 -11.01 -4.44 12.44
CA GLY A 174 -10.96 -5.51 11.44
C GLY A 174 -12.13 -6.46 11.52
N LEU A 175 -12.03 -7.55 10.76
CA LEU A 175 -12.94 -8.67 10.84
C LEU A 175 -12.55 -9.51 12.08
N LEU A 176 -13.45 -9.59 13.06
CA LEU A 176 -13.29 -10.50 14.19
C LEU A 176 -13.73 -11.90 13.76
N VAL A 177 -12.78 -12.83 13.73
CA VAL A 177 -13.04 -14.26 13.54
C VAL A 177 -13.14 -14.90 14.94
N PRO A 178 -14.34 -15.35 15.35
CA PRO A 178 -14.54 -15.88 16.68
C PRO A 178 -13.85 -17.23 16.84
N GLY A 179 -13.27 -17.48 18.01
CA GLY A 179 -12.64 -18.75 18.34
C GLY A 179 -12.71 -19.04 19.84
N PRO A 180 -12.66 -20.32 20.22
CA PRO A 180 -12.50 -20.70 21.62
C PRO A 180 -11.15 -20.20 22.15
N GLU A 181 -11.15 -19.65 23.36
CA GLU A 181 -9.95 -19.09 23.99
C GLU A 181 -8.88 -20.17 24.25
N ASP A 182 -9.32 -21.41 24.48
CA ASP A 182 -8.49 -22.59 24.68
C ASP A 182 -8.02 -23.27 23.39
N ASP A 183 -8.55 -22.89 22.23
CA ASP A 183 -8.07 -23.37 20.92
C ASP A 183 -8.11 -22.26 19.83
N PRO A 184 -7.12 -21.35 19.84
CA PRO A 184 -6.98 -20.29 18.84
C PRO A 184 -6.85 -20.79 17.40
N SER A 185 -6.48 -22.06 17.21
CA SER A 185 -6.27 -22.69 15.89
C SER A 185 -7.54 -22.74 15.05
N VAL A 186 -8.72 -22.79 15.69
CA VAL A 186 -10.02 -22.79 15.01
C VAL A 186 -10.23 -21.48 14.26
N ALA A 187 -10.08 -20.35 14.96
CA ALA A 187 -10.19 -19.03 14.34
C ALA A 187 -9.09 -18.86 13.29
N MET A 188 -7.85 -19.24 13.62
CA MET A 188 -6.72 -19.07 12.71
C MET A 188 -6.88 -19.86 11.40
N SER A 189 -7.43 -21.07 11.44
CA SER A 189 -7.70 -21.86 10.22
C SER A 189 -8.68 -21.15 9.28
N GLU A 190 -9.70 -20.50 9.82
CA GLU A 190 -10.64 -19.68 9.04
C GLU A 190 -9.96 -18.42 8.50
N VAL A 191 -9.10 -17.76 9.30
CA VAL A 191 -8.29 -16.62 8.85
C VAL A 191 -7.43 -17.02 7.65
N LEU A 192 -6.70 -18.13 7.74
CA LEU A 192 -5.79 -18.58 6.70
C LEU A 192 -6.51 -18.86 5.38
N ALA A 193 -7.75 -19.36 5.44
CA ALA A 193 -8.60 -19.58 4.26
C ALA A 193 -9.04 -18.27 3.58
N HIS A 194 -9.19 -17.19 4.34
CA HIS A 194 -9.55 -15.87 3.81
C HIS A 194 -8.34 -15.09 3.27
N THR A 195 -7.12 -15.48 3.62
CA THR A 195 -5.87 -14.76 3.27
C THR A 195 -5.01 -15.49 2.24
N GLU A 196 -5.49 -16.60 1.66
CA GLU A 196 -4.71 -17.41 0.69
C GLU A 196 -4.32 -16.67 -0.59
N TRP A 197 -5.04 -15.59 -0.93
CA TRP A 197 -4.90 -14.87 -2.21
C TRP A 197 -4.26 -13.49 -2.08
N GLU A 198 -3.66 -13.21 -0.91
CA GLU A 198 -3.05 -11.93 -0.61
C GLU A 198 -1.61 -11.86 -1.10
N TRP A 199 -1.22 -10.69 -1.62
CA TRP A 199 0.09 -10.47 -2.24
C TRP A 199 1.12 -9.85 -1.29
N GLY A 200 0.66 -9.32 -0.15
CA GLY A 200 1.48 -8.73 0.92
C GLY A 200 1.86 -9.75 2.02
N PRO A 201 2.71 -9.35 2.99
CA PRO A 201 3.06 -10.19 4.13
C PRO A 201 1.85 -10.45 5.02
N ILE A 202 1.83 -11.63 5.61
CA ILE A 202 1.03 -11.92 6.81
C ILE A 202 1.85 -11.49 8.02
N ILE A 203 1.31 -10.52 8.75
CA ILE A 203 1.91 -9.92 9.93
C ILE A 203 1.10 -10.37 11.14
N ALA A 204 1.74 -10.99 12.13
CA ALA A 204 1.07 -11.45 13.34
C ALA A 204 1.59 -10.73 14.58
N VAL A 205 0.68 -10.26 15.41
CA VAL A 205 0.96 -9.52 16.65
C VAL A 205 0.38 -10.30 17.83
N GLY A 206 1.25 -10.55 18.81
CA GLY A 206 0.97 -11.23 20.07
C GLY A 206 1.31 -12.71 20.07
N ASP A 207 1.81 -13.20 21.21
CA ASP A 207 2.40 -14.54 21.34
C ASP A 207 1.44 -15.64 20.89
N VAL A 208 0.17 -15.56 21.29
CA VAL A 208 -0.86 -16.57 20.98
C VAL A 208 -1.14 -16.60 19.48
N THR A 209 -1.26 -15.43 18.84
CA THR A 209 -1.50 -15.30 17.39
C THR A 209 -0.34 -15.88 16.59
N VAL A 210 0.89 -15.49 16.97
CA VAL A 210 2.12 -15.95 16.31
C VAL A 210 2.27 -17.46 16.48
N ARG A 211 2.02 -17.97 17.68
CA ARG A 211 2.13 -19.40 17.97
C ARG A 211 1.12 -20.23 17.18
N ALA A 212 -0.15 -19.80 17.13
CA ALA A 212 -1.19 -20.51 16.40
C ALA A 212 -0.85 -20.65 14.91
N LEU A 213 -0.22 -19.64 14.30
CA LEU A 213 0.27 -19.71 12.93
C LEU A 213 1.41 -20.71 12.75
N GLN A 214 2.37 -20.74 13.67
CA GLN A 214 3.46 -21.72 13.66
C GLN A 214 2.95 -23.16 13.83
N ASP A 215 2.02 -23.40 14.75
CA ASP A 215 1.45 -24.73 14.99
C ASP A 215 0.65 -25.26 13.78
N LEU A 216 0.08 -24.36 12.98
CA LEU A 216 -0.58 -24.68 11.71
C LEU A 216 0.39 -24.84 10.53
N GLY A 217 1.70 -24.68 10.76
CA GLY A 217 2.73 -24.81 9.71
C GLY A 217 2.75 -23.64 8.71
N ARG A 218 2.12 -22.50 9.03
CA ARG A 218 2.23 -21.24 8.29
C ARG A 218 2.67 -20.11 9.23
N PRO A 219 3.96 -20.06 9.64
CA PRO A 219 4.48 -18.91 10.37
C PRO A 219 4.16 -17.60 9.64
N ALA A 220 3.93 -16.53 10.41
CA ALA A 220 3.80 -15.19 9.83
C ALA A 220 5.08 -14.79 9.11
N ASP A 221 4.98 -13.94 8.09
CA ASP A 221 6.13 -13.33 7.44
C ASP A 221 6.85 -12.35 8.39
N ILE A 222 6.07 -11.62 9.18
CA ILE A 222 6.55 -10.70 10.21
C ILE A 222 5.77 -11.00 11.49
N ALA A 223 6.47 -11.34 12.57
CA ALA A 223 5.86 -11.64 13.86
C ALA A 223 6.32 -10.65 14.92
N LEU A 224 5.42 -10.26 15.83
CA LEU A 224 5.71 -9.37 16.94
C LEU A 224 5.22 -10.00 18.24
N VAL A 225 6.09 -10.10 19.24
CA VAL A 225 5.81 -10.73 20.54
C VAL A 225 6.45 -9.94 21.68
N ASP A 226 5.79 -9.83 22.84
CA ASP A 226 6.35 -9.19 24.02
C ASP A 226 6.79 -10.18 25.12
N GLY A 227 6.48 -11.47 24.94
CA GLY A 227 6.74 -12.52 25.91
C GLY A 227 6.04 -12.33 27.25
N ARG A 228 5.04 -11.44 27.38
CA ARG A 228 4.34 -11.15 28.65
C ARG A 228 3.16 -12.05 28.94
N THR A 229 2.71 -12.85 27.97
CA THR A 229 1.85 -14.02 28.25
C THR A 229 2.49 -15.04 29.23
N ARG A 230 3.75 -14.82 29.63
CA ARG A 230 4.51 -15.50 30.70
C ARG A 230 4.14 -15.11 32.16
N ARG A 231 3.16 -14.23 32.41
CA ARG A 231 2.82 -13.77 33.79
C ARG A 231 1.99 -14.76 34.63
N GLU A 232 1.42 -15.77 34.01
CA GLU A 232 1.17 -17.07 34.64
C GLU A 232 2.03 -18.10 33.88
N PRO A 233 2.49 -19.20 34.51
CA PRO A 233 3.16 -20.28 33.79
C PRO A 233 2.14 -20.94 32.84
N TRP A 234 1.92 -20.31 31.69
CA TRP A 234 1.34 -20.94 30.53
C TRP A 234 2.43 -21.87 29.98
N GLU A 235 2.14 -23.17 29.88
CA GLU A 235 3.07 -24.19 29.35
C GLU A 235 3.52 -23.89 27.89
N GLY A 236 2.98 -22.86 27.23
CA GLY A 236 3.29 -22.48 25.85
C GLY A 236 4.44 -21.47 25.65
N ALA A 237 4.94 -20.83 26.71
CA ALA A 237 6.01 -19.83 26.61
C ALA A 237 7.37 -20.38 26.14
N GLU A 238 7.54 -21.71 26.20
CA GLU A 238 8.70 -22.46 25.70
C GLU A 238 8.57 -22.89 24.23
N GLY A 239 7.55 -22.46 23.48
CA GLY A 239 7.27 -23.07 22.16
C GLY A 239 7.05 -22.14 20.97
N LEU A 240 7.44 -20.87 21.05
CA LEU A 240 7.74 -20.14 19.81
C LEU A 240 9.08 -20.66 19.27
N ASP A 241 9.15 -20.90 17.97
CA ASP A 241 10.37 -21.30 17.28
C ASP A 241 10.96 -20.08 16.53
N PRO A 242 12.01 -19.41 17.06
CA PRO A 242 12.67 -18.32 16.35
C PRO A 242 13.38 -18.79 15.07
N SER A 243 13.70 -20.09 14.95
CA SER A 243 14.34 -20.63 13.74
C SER A 243 13.40 -20.73 12.55
N ALA A 244 12.10 -20.45 12.75
CA ALA A 244 11.13 -20.28 11.69
C ALA A 244 11.29 -18.96 10.91
N TYR A 245 12.16 -18.05 11.35
CA TYR A 245 12.38 -16.74 10.74
C TYR A 245 13.82 -16.56 10.27
N ASP A 246 14.02 -15.74 9.22
CA ASP A 246 15.33 -15.41 8.69
C ASP A 246 16.11 -14.46 9.61
N GLY A 247 15.41 -13.61 10.37
CA GLY A 247 15.98 -12.64 11.29
C GLY A 247 15.18 -12.47 12.58
N VAL A 248 15.88 -12.08 13.65
CA VAL A 248 15.27 -11.66 14.93
C VAL A 248 15.69 -10.23 15.22
N LEU A 249 14.72 -9.37 15.49
CA LEU A 249 14.89 -7.97 15.87
C LEU A 249 14.44 -7.79 17.31
N HIS A 250 15.04 -6.84 18.01
CA HIS A 250 14.66 -6.47 19.37
C HIS A 250 14.34 -4.98 19.44
N CYS A 251 13.28 -4.62 20.14
CA CYS A 251 12.91 -3.23 20.35
C CYS A 251 12.28 -3.01 21.73
N GLU A 252 12.19 -1.74 22.14
CA GLU A 252 11.55 -1.34 23.40
C GLU A 252 10.21 -0.64 23.11
N SER A 253 9.14 -1.00 23.81
CA SER A 253 7.83 -0.35 23.67
C SER A 253 7.08 -0.29 25.00
N PRO A 254 7.33 0.72 25.85
CA PRO A 254 6.66 0.82 27.15
C PRO A 254 5.14 0.84 27.01
N ALA A 255 4.44 0.48 28.10
CA ALA A 255 2.99 0.38 28.09
C ALA A 255 2.30 1.65 27.58
N GLY A 256 1.30 1.47 26.70
CA GLY A 256 0.57 2.58 26.08
C GLY A 256 1.43 3.59 25.32
N SER A 257 2.61 3.18 24.83
CA SER A 257 3.55 4.05 24.11
C SER A 257 3.95 3.47 22.76
N LEU A 258 4.33 4.35 21.84
CA LEU A 258 5.05 3.99 20.60
C LEU A 258 6.43 4.66 20.65
N THR A 259 7.46 3.93 20.24
CA THR A 259 8.85 4.38 20.32
C THR A 259 9.51 4.39 18.94
N PRO A 260 10.57 5.19 18.74
CA PRO A 260 11.40 5.09 17.55
C PRO A 260 11.99 3.69 17.37
N SER A 261 12.35 3.00 18.46
CA SER A 261 12.89 1.63 18.40
C SER A 261 11.87 0.62 17.83
N LEU A 262 10.60 0.69 18.23
CA LEU A 262 9.55 -0.15 17.66
C LEU A 262 9.30 0.20 16.19
N LEU A 263 9.31 1.48 15.85
CA LEU A 263 9.16 1.95 14.47
C LEU A 263 10.29 1.41 13.58
N GLU A 264 11.55 1.57 13.98
CA GLU A 264 12.73 1.10 13.25
C GLU A 264 12.71 -0.42 13.03
N ALA A 265 12.30 -1.19 14.04
CA ALA A 265 12.16 -2.64 13.92
C ALA A 265 11.06 -3.02 12.90
N CYS A 266 9.90 -2.35 12.96
CA CYS A 266 8.83 -2.54 11.98
C CYS A 266 9.28 -2.17 10.56
N GLU A 267 9.96 -1.03 10.40
CA GLU A 267 10.48 -0.55 9.11
C GLU A 267 11.49 -1.53 8.52
N HIS A 268 12.41 -2.04 9.34
CA HIS A 268 13.39 -3.04 8.95
C HIS A 268 12.71 -4.32 8.46
N ALA A 269 11.77 -4.86 9.23
CA ALA A 269 11.09 -6.11 8.90
C ALA A 269 10.28 -5.98 7.58
N VAL A 270 9.51 -4.89 7.43
CA VAL A 270 8.72 -4.64 6.23
C VAL A 270 9.61 -4.43 5.00
N SER A 271 10.67 -3.62 5.12
CA SER A 271 11.58 -3.34 4.00
C SER A 271 12.31 -4.61 3.56
N SER A 272 12.81 -5.40 4.51
CA SER A 272 13.51 -6.66 4.23
C SER A 272 12.61 -7.68 3.52
N TRP A 273 11.33 -7.76 3.93
CA TRP A 273 10.35 -8.60 3.26
C TRP A 273 10.07 -8.10 1.83
N MET A 274 9.91 -6.80 1.64
CA MET A 274 9.65 -6.24 0.31
C MET A 274 10.82 -6.46 -0.66
N GLU A 275 12.05 -6.36 -0.18
CA GLU A 275 13.26 -6.51 -1.00
C GLU A 275 13.60 -7.97 -1.32
N SER A 276 13.47 -8.86 -0.32
CA SER A 276 14.02 -10.22 -0.42
C SER A 276 13.10 -11.33 0.11
N ARG A 277 11.89 -10.98 0.58
CA ARG A 277 10.97 -11.86 1.30
C ARG A 277 11.55 -12.45 2.58
N ALA A 278 12.58 -11.80 3.14
CA ALA A 278 13.16 -12.19 4.42
C ALA A 278 12.15 -11.98 5.56
N THR A 279 11.89 -13.06 6.29
CA THR A 279 10.94 -13.12 7.39
C THR A 279 11.58 -12.72 8.71
N HIS A 280 10.82 -12.06 9.59
CA HIS A 280 11.36 -11.50 10.83
C HIS A 280 10.47 -11.77 12.04
N LEU A 281 11.10 -12.13 13.16
CA LEU A 281 10.50 -12.08 14.50
C LEU A 281 10.99 -10.82 15.21
N ILE A 282 10.07 -10.00 15.72
CA ILE A 282 10.36 -8.82 16.53
C ILE A 282 9.99 -9.13 17.97
N GLU A 283 10.99 -9.17 18.84
CA GLU A 283 10.81 -9.32 20.28
C GLU A 283 10.76 -7.93 20.94
N VAL A 284 9.65 -7.63 21.60
CA VAL A 284 9.34 -6.33 22.18
C VAL A 284 9.56 -6.38 23.69
N ASP A 285 10.52 -5.64 24.21
CA ASP A 285 10.60 -5.36 25.65
C ASP A 285 9.56 -4.28 26.01
N GLY A 286 8.36 -4.72 26.35
CA GLY A 286 7.24 -3.79 26.34
C GLY A 286 5.87 -4.39 26.14
N GLU A 287 5.03 -3.67 25.40
CA GLU A 287 3.74 -4.08 24.86
C GLU A 287 3.80 -3.93 23.33
N GLU A 288 3.31 -4.95 22.63
CA GLU A 288 3.15 -5.02 21.17
C GLU A 288 1.77 -4.54 20.70
N ASP A 289 0.81 -4.34 21.62
CA ASP A 289 -0.60 -4.03 21.34
C ASP A 289 -0.82 -2.85 20.37
N LEU A 290 0.05 -1.84 20.42
CA LEU A 290 -0.05 -0.65 19.57
C LEU A 290 0.70 -0.79 18.24
N ALA A 291 1.51 -1.84 18.05
CA ALA A 291 2.29 -2.05 16.83
C ALA A 291 1.44 -2.11 15.54
N PRO A 292 0.20 -2.63 15.52
CA PRO A 292 -0.67 -2.54 14.35
C PRO A 292 -0.85 -1.12 13.80
N LEU A 293 -0.78 -0.09 14.65
CA LEU A 293 -0.86 1.31 14.24
C LEU A 293 0.34 1.77 13.40
N LEU A 294 1.49 1.10 13.52
CA LEU A 294 2.68 1.32 12.69
C LEU A 294 2.71 0.39 11.48
N LEU A 295 2.35 -0.88 11.69
CA LEU A 295 2.44 -1.92 10.66
C LEU A 295 1.49 -1.66 9.50
N HIS A 296 0.26 -1.19 9.75
CA HIS A 296 -0.68 -0.85 8.67
C HIS A 296 -0.13 0.26 7.75
N PRO A 297 0.30 1.43 8.26
CA PRO A 297 0.99 2.47 7.49
C PRO A 297 2.23 2.02 6.71
N LEU A 298 3.05 1.13 7.29
CA LEU A 298 4.32 0.73 6.69
C LEU A 298 4.18 -0.37 5.64
N ALA A 299 3.32 -1.36 5.89
CA ALA A 299 3.23 -2.55 5.05
C ALA A 299 2.63 -2.24 3.67
N PRO A 300 3.01 -2.95 2.59
CA PRO A 300 2.40 -2.74 1.28
C PRO A 300 0.88 -2.98 1.30
N LEU A 301 0.17 -2.47 0.29
CA LEU A 301 -1.23 -2.83 0.09
C LEU A 301 -1.35 -4.35 -0.09
N ASP A 302 -2.50 -4.89 0.33
CA ASP A 302 -2.80 -6.33 0.39
C ASP A 302 -1.95 -7.12 1.39
N SER A 303 -1.28 -6.44 2.33
CA SER A 303 -0.77 -7.09 3.55
C SER A 303 -1.91 -7.37 4.51
N VAL A 304 -1.72 -8.34 5.40
CA VAL A 304 -2.70 -8.67 6.45
C VAL A 304 -2.05 -8.57 7.81
N VAL A 305 -2.67 -7.83 8.73
CA VAL A 305 -2.28 -7.79 10.14
C VAL A 305 -3.29 -8.62 10.94
N LEU A 306 -2.75 -9.55 11.71
CA LEU A 306 -3.47 -10.47 12.58
C LEU A 306 -3.10 -10.15 14.02
N TYR A 307 -4.10 -9.97 14.88
CA TYR A 307 -3.86 -9.76 16.30
C TYR A 307 -4.97 -10.36 17.15
N GLY A 308 -4.61 -10.79 18.36
CA GLY A 308 -5.53 -11.44 19.27
C GLY A 308 -6.53 -10.44 19.87
N GLN A 309 -7.76 -10.90 20.09
CA GLN A 309 -8.76 -10.18 20.87
C GLN A 309 -9.16 -11.04 22.07
N PRO A 310 -8.73 -10.66 23.30
CA PRO A 310 -8.97 -11.46 24.50
C PRO A 310 -10.43 -11.88 24.67
N GLY A 311 -10.64 -13.19 24.90
CA GLY A 311 -11.95 -13.82 25.09
C GLY A 311 -12.90 -13.74 23.89
N LYS A 312 -12.44 -13.30 22.71
CA LYS A 312 -13.29 -13.15 21.51
C LYS A 312 -12.77 -13.88 20.28
N GLY A 313 -11.46 -13.96 20.06
CA GLY A 313 -10.87 -14.64 18.90
C GLY A 313 -9.72 -13.84 18.28
N VAL A 314 -9.59 -13.90 16.96
CA VAL A 314 -8.52 -13.24 16.19
C VAL A 314 -9.13 -12.14 15.32
N VAL A 315 -8.51 -10.96 15.30
CA VAL A 315 -8.88 -9.88 14.39
C VAL A 315 -7.99 -9.93 13.16
N VAL A 316 -8.62 -9.86 11.99
CA VAL A 316 -7.98 -9.79 10.69
C VAL A 316 -8.19 -8.41 10.10
N ARG A 317 -7.12 -7.74 9.71
CA ARG A 317 -7.22 -6.45 9.02
C ARG A 317 -6.26 -6.38 7.84
N TRP A 318 -6.83 -6.11 6.67
CA TRP A 318 -6.07 -5.82 5.46
C TRP A 318 -5.50 -4.40 5.50
N CYS A 319 -4.27 -4.25 5.04
CA CYS A 319 -3.60 -2.97 4.82
C CYS A 319 -4.16 -2.29 3.58
N SER A 320 -5.33 -1.68 3.70
CA SER A 320 -5.91 -0.81 2.67
C SER A 320 -5.47 0.65 2.85
N GLU A 321 -5.65 1.49 1.83
CA GLU A 321 -5.47 2.94 1.95
C GLU A 321 -6.36 3.53 3.06
N GLU A 322 -7.58 3.01 3.25
CA GLU A 322 -8.49 3.37 4.35
C GLU A 322 -7.90 2.99 5.72
N ALA A 323 -7.30 1.80 5.82
CA ALA A 323 -6.65 1.37 7.06
C ALA A 323 -5.45 2.28 7.40
N LYS A 324 -4.59 2.54 6.41
CA LYS A 324 -3.44 3.45 6.54
C LYS A 324 -3.87 4.85 6.96
N GLN A 325 -4.93 5.39 6.33
CA GLN A 325 -5.47 6.71 6.67
C GLN A 325 -6.01 6.76 8.10
N ARG A 326 -6.70 5.72 8.55
CA ARG A 326 -7.18 5.64 9.94
C ARG A 326 -6.00 5.61 10.92
N CYS A 327 -4.99 4.78 10.67
CA CYS A 327 -3.79 4.72 11.51
C CYS A 327 -3.06 6.06 11.54
N ARG A 328 -2.84 6.70 10.38
CA ARG A 328 -2.23 8.05 10.31
C ARG A 328 -2.97 9.06 11.19
N ARG A 329 -4.30 9.09 11.12
CA ARG A 329 -5.13 9.97 11.96
C ARG A 329 -4.98 9.66 13.45
N LEU A 330 -4.99 8.38 13.83
CA LEU A 330 -4.82 7.96 15.22
C LEU A 330 -3.44 8.34 15.75
N LEU A 331 -2.37 8.09 14.97
CA LEU A 331 -1.00 8.46 15.29
C LEU A 331 -0.86 9.97 15.54
N SER A 332 -1.52 10.81 14.74
CA SER A 332 -1.55 12.27 14.97
C SER A 332 -2.26 12.68 16.26
N GLY A 333 -3.04 11.80 16.88
CA GLY A 333 -3.73 12.03 18.15
C GLY A 333 -2.92 11.66 19.39
N PHE A 334 -1.74 11.06 19.24
CA PHE A 334 -0.81 10.78 20.35
C PHE A 334 -0.14 12.08 20.84
N LYS A 335 0.44 12.03 22.04
CA LYS A 335 1.21 13.15 22.62
C LYS A 335 2.67 12.74 22.78
N PRO A 336 3.64 13.65 22.62
CA PRO A 336 5.02 13.38 23.02
C PRO A 336 5.07 12.96 24.49
N ALA A 337 5.92 12.00 24.81
CA ALA A 337 6.21 11.67 26.19
C ALA A 337 7.06 12.79 26.82
N ASP A 338 6.67 13.26 28.01
CA ASP A 338 7.50 14.14 28.83
C ASP A 338 8.80 13.45 29.29
#